data_AF-A0A7J4UMA6-F1
#
_entry.id   AF-A0A7J4UMA6-F1
#
_cell.length_a   1.000
_cell.length_b   1.000
_cell.length_c   1.000
_cell.angle_alpha   90.00
_cell.angle_beta   90.00
_cell.angle_gamma   90.00
#
_symmetry.space_group_name_H-M   'P 1'
#
loop_
_entity.id
_entity.type
_entity.pdbx_description
1 polymer ?
#
loop_
_entity_poly.entity_id
_entity_poly.type
_entity_poly.pdbx_seq_one_letter_code
_entity_poly.pdbx_strand_id
1 'polypeptide(L)' 'PSVVHIKDGEVIVGQVARNQAIVDPLHTIRSIKRKMGTNEKVAVDGKEYTPEEISAMT' A
#
# COMPACT_ATOMS: atom_id res chain seq x y z
N PRO A 1 2.86 -4.56 -11.72
CA PRO A 1 3.59 -4.11 -10.50
C PRO A 1 2.60 -3.89 -9.34
N SER A 2 2.56 -4.80 -8.37
CA SER A 2 1.58 -4.76 -7.26
C SER A 2 2.21 -4.18 -5.99
N VAL A 3 2.78 -2.98 -6.09
CA VAL A 3 3.37 -2.26 -4.95
C VAL A 3 2.68 -0.91 -4.83
N VAL A 4 2.29 -0.60 -3.61
CA VAL A 4 1.58 0.63 -3.23
C VAL A 4 2.38 1.28 -2.12
N HIS A 5 2.64 2.56 -2.24
CA HIS A 5 3.18 3.40 -1.18
C HIS A 5 2.07 4.34 -0.73
N ILE A 6 1.81 4.43 0.56
CA ILE A 6 0.77 5.27 1.14
C ILE A 6 1.45 6.19 2.12
N LYS A 7 1.36 7.50 1.88
CA LYS A 7 1.95 8.50 2.76
C LYS A 7 1.00 9.67 2.91
N ASP A 8 0.65 10.02 4.16
CA ASP A 8 -0.23 11.16 4.46
C ASP A 8 -1.58 11.16 3.70
N GLY A 9 -2.07 9.98 3.30
CA GLY A 9 -3.30 9.82 2.50
C GLY A 9 -3.11 9.89 0.99
N GLU A 10 -1.89 10.11 0.51
CA GLU A 10 -1.54 10.03 -0.90
C GLU A 10 -1.11 8.61 -1.25
N VAL A 11 -1.76 8.02 -2.27
CA VAL A 11 -1.50 6.64 -2.71
C VAL A 11 -0.71 6.69 -4.00
N ILE A 12 0.53 6.19 -3.95
CA ILE A 12 1.42 6.08 -5.10
C ILE A 12 1.53 4.61 -5.49
N VAL A 13 1.33 4.31 -6.78
CA VAL A 13 1.43 2.95 -7.30
C VAL A 13 2.46 2.77 -8.40
N GLY A 14 2.93 1.54 -8.57
CA GLY A 14 3.80 1.17 -9.68
C GLY A 14 5.29 1.27 -9.35
N GLN A 15 6.08 1.82 -10.27
CA GLN A 15 7.55 1.83 -10.16
C GLN A 15 8.05 2.88 -9.15
N VAL A 16 7.34 4.01 -9.03
CA VAL A 16 7.61 5.04 -8.02
C VAL A 16 7.43 4.46 -6.61
N ALA A 17 6.35 3.70 -6.40
CA ALA A 17 6.11 2.99 -5.13
C ALA A 17 7.20 1.95 -4.82
N ARG A 18 7.77 1.29 -5.84
CA ARG A 18 8.91 0.37 -5.65
C ARG A 18 10.16 1.10 -5.18
N ASN A 19 10.43 2.29 -5.71
CA ASN A 19 11.58 3.10 -5.28
C ASN A 19 11.38 3.58 -3.83
N GLN A 20 10.17 4.01 -3.49
CA GLN A 20 9.84 4.37 -2.11
C GLN A 20 9.87 3.18 -1.17
N ALA A 21 9.63 1.96 -1.64
CA ALA A 21 9.80 0.75 -0.82
C ALA A 21 11.23 0.59 -0.25
N ILE A 22 12.23 1.18 -0.91
CA ILE A 22 13.64 1.12 -0.49
C ILE A 22 13.94 2.24 0.52
N VAL A 23 13.39 3.42 0.30
CA VAL A 23 13.62 4.62 1.14
C VAL A 23 12.77 4.57 2.41
N ASP A 24 11.51 4.16 2.27
CA ASP A 24 10.49 4.15 3.29
C ASP A 24 9.66 2.85 3.24
N PRO A 25 10.21 1.74 3.77
CA PRO A 25 9.53 0.45 3.76
C PRO A 25 8.32 0.40 4.71
N LEU A 26 8.25 1.28 5.72
CA LEU A 26 7.15 1.32 6.69
C LEU A 26 5.85 1.76 6.04
N HIS A 27 5.94 2.69 5.10
CA HIS A 27 4.80 3.24 4.36
C HIS A 27 4.55 2.54 3.02
N THR A 28 5.26 1.45 2.73
CA THR A 28 5.17 0.77 1.44
C THR A 28 4.70 -0.67 1.56
N ILE A 29 3.59 -0.97 0.89
CA ILE A 29 2.92 -2.25 0.91
C ILE A 29 3.16 -2.97 -0.41
N ARG A 30 3.77 -4.15 -0.32
CA ARG A 30 4.00 -5.02 -1.46
C ARG A 30 2.93 -6.10 -1.50
N SER A 31 2.60 -6.53 -2.71
CA SER A 31 1.68 -7.65 -2.95
C SER A 31 0.26 -7.40 -2.44
N ILE A 32 -0.23 -6.15 -2.47
CA ILE A 32 -1.59 -5.82 -2.00
C ILE A 32 -2.67 -6.68 -2.69
N LYS A 33 -2.51 -6.93 -4.00
CA LYS A 33 -3.42 -7.79 -4.79
C LYS A 33 -3.49 -9.24 -4.31
N ARG A 34 -2.48 -9.74 -3.59
CA ARG A 34 -2.51 -11.09 -2.99
C ARG A 34 -3.23 -11.12 -1.64
N LYS A 35 -3.36 -9.97 -1.00
CA LYS A 35 -4.07 -9.79 0.27
C LYS A 35 -5.54 -9.41 0.09
N MET A 36 -5.97 -9.07 -1.13
CA MET A 36 -7.39 -8.87 -1.44
C MET A 36 -8.18 -10.16 -1.17
N GLY A 37 -9.27 -10.05 -0.40
CA GLY A 37 -10.05 -11.21 0.06
C GLY A 37 -9.57 -11.82 1.38
N THR A 38 -8.52 -11.26 2.00
CA THR A 38 -8.13 -11.55 3.38
C THR A 38 -8.52 -10.37 4.28
N ASN A 39 -8.96 -10.63 5.50
CA ASN A 39 -9.26 -9.59 6.51
C ASN A 39 -7.99 -8.91 7.08
N GLU A 40 -6.90 -8.91 6.33
CA GLU A 40 -5.61 -8.41 6.80
C GLU A 40 -5.55 -6.90 6.59
N LYS A 41 -5.70 -6.16 7.69
CA LYS A 41 -5.59 -4.70 7.68
C LYS A 41 -4.12 -4.29 7.63
N VAL A 42 -3.81 -3.29 6.81
CA VAL A 42 -2.47 -2.74 6.73
C VAL A 42 -2.47 -1.38 7.42
N ALA A 43 -1.75 -1.29 8.53
CA ALA A 43 -1.57 -0.05 9.26
C ALA A 43 -0.46 0.76 8.60
N VAL A 44 -0.79 1.97 8.12
CA VAL A 44 0.15 2.93 7.55
C VAL A 44 -0.12 4.30 8.17
N ASP A 45 0.91 4.97 8.69
CA ASP A 45 0.78 6.26 9.39
C ASP A 45 -0.30 6.27 10.50
N GLY A 46 -0.47 5.14 11.20
CA GLY A 46 -1.48 5.00 12.26
C GLY A 46 -2.93 4.91 11.76
N LYS A 47 -3.14 4.84 10.44
CA LYS A 47 -4.44 4.54 9.81
C LYS A 47 -4.44 3.10 9.31
N GLU A 48 -5.51 2.40 9.61
CA GLU A 48 -5.72 1.05 9.07
C GLU A 48 -6.40 1.16 7.70
N TYR A 49 -5.79 0.55 6.69
CA TYR A 49 -6.36 0.46 5.36
C TYR A 49 -6.64 -1.01 5.01
N THR A 50 -7.79 -1.25 4.40
CA THR A 50 -8.08 -2.56 3.81
C THR A 50 -7.41 -2.70 2.44
N PRO A 51 -6.98 -3.92 2.06
CA PRO A 51 -6.49 -4.19 0.70
C PRO A 51 -7.48 -3.76 -0.39
N GLU A 52 -8.78 -3.83 -0.09
CA GLU A 52 -9.89 -3.43 -0.94
C GLU A 52 -9.95 -1.91 -1.13
N GLU A 53 -9.85 -1.12 -0.05
CA GLU A 53 -9.77 0.35 -0.11
C GLU A 53 -8.55 0.80 -0.92
N ILE A 54 -7.40 0.18 -0.67
CA ILE A 54 -6.17 0.50 -1.39
C ILE A 54 -6.31 0.19 -2.89
N SER A 55 -7.01 -0.88 -3.24
CA SER A 55 -7.28 -1.22 -4.64
C SER A 55 -8.37 -0.35 -5.27
N ALA A 56 -9.27 0.24 -4.49
CA ALA A 56 -10.29 1.16 -4.99
C ALA A 56 -9.71 2.55 -5.29
N MET A 57 -8.56 2.89 -4.69
CA MET A 57 -7.85 4.15 -4.90
C MET A 57 -6.93 4.15 -6.13
N THR A 58 -6.78 3.02 -6.83
CA THR A 58 -5.94 2.86 -8.04
C THR A 58 -6.77 2.80 -9.31
#